data_AF-A0A382MWP7-F1
#
_entry.id   AF-A0A382MWP7-F1
#
_cell.length_a   1.000
_cell.length_b   1.000
_cell.length_c   1.000
_cell.angle_alpha   90.00
_cell.angle_beta   90.00
_cell.angle_gamma   90.00
#
_symmetry.space_group_name_H-M   'P 1'
#
loop_
_entity.id
_entity.type
_entity.pdbx_description
1 polymer ?
#
loop_
_entity_poly.entity_id
_entity_poly.type
_entity_poly.pdbx_seq_one_letter_code
_entity_poly.pdbx_strand_id
1 'polypeptide(L)'
;MSSLNRDELKSYLFEIQDLIDSHLKNGGDVASFIDETDLFDDFEDILPDEEYGIFVITLLNGIRSETVINTLLDSILNTIQSKSTVLNS
;
A
#
# COMPACT_ATOMS: atom_id res chain seq x y z
N MET A 1 -10.49 2.53 4.02
CA MET A 1 -9.22 3.17 4.49
C MET A 1 -9.36 4.36 5.46
N SER A 2 -10.50 5.05 5.59
CA SER A 2 -10.59 6.39 6.22
C SER A 2 -10.41 6.50 7.75
N SER A 3 -9.88 5.49 8.44
CA SER A 3 -9.72 5.51 9.91
C SER A 3 -8.45 4.88 10.46
N LEU A 4 -7.53 4.37 9.63
CA LEU A 4 -6.31 3.75 10.13
C LEU A 4 -5.32 4.83 10.60
N ASN A 5 -4.84 4.69 11.83
CA ASN A 5 -3.70 5.47 12.30
C ASN A 5 -2.39 4.94 11.66
N ARG A 6 -1.29 5.68 11.83
CA ARG A 6 -0.01 5.34 11.17
C ARG A 6 0.47 3.92 11.47
N ASP A 7 0.35 3.45 12.71
CA ASP A 7 0.82 2.13 13.10
C ASP A 7 -0.08 1.01 12.56
N GLU A 8 -1.39 1.27 12.50
CA GLU A 8 -2.35 0.36 11.87
C GLU A 8 -2.09 0.26 10.36
N LEU A 9 -1.86 1.39 9.68
CA LEU A 9 -1.52 1.39 8.26
C LEU A 9 -0.20 0.68 8.01
N LYS A 10 0.82 0.88 8.85
CA LYS A 10 2.11 0.17 8.77
C LYS A 10 1.93 -1.34 8.90
N SER A 11 1.14 -1.76 9.89
CA SER A 11 0.85 -3.19 10.11
C SER A 11 0.12 -3.78 8.92
N TYR A 12 -0.85 -3.04 8.38
CA TYR A 12 -1.59 -3.45 7.18
C TYR A 12 -0.68 -3.61 5.94
N LEU A 13 0.28 -2.70 5.72
CA LEU A 13 1.26 -2.86 4.64
C LEU A 13 2.12 -4.13 4.80
N PHE A 14 2.46 -4.48 6.04
CA PHE A 14 3.19 -5.72 6.31
C PHE A 14 2.32 -6.97 6.11
N GLU A 15 1.04 -6.91 6.48
CA GLU A 15 0.09 -7.99 6.22
C GLU A 15 -0.07 -8.24 4.71
N ILE A 16 -0.16 -7.19 3.88
CA ILE A 16 -0.18 -7.34 2.42
C ILE A 16 1.09 -8.04 1.93
N GLN A 17 2.26 -7.65 2.43
CA GLN A 17 3.53 -8.30 2.06
C GLN A 17 3.59 -9.77 2.49
N ASP A 18 3.05 -10.11 3.67
CA ASP A 18 2.97 -11.50 4.14
C ASP A 18 2.00 -12.33 3.27
N LEU A 19 0.90 -11.74 2.81
CA LEU A 19 -0.03 -12.37 1.87
C LEU A 19 0.63 -12.64 0.52
N ILE A 20 1.37 -11.67 -0.04
CA ILE A 20 2.13 -11.82 -1.28
C ILE A 20 3.14 -12.97 -1.12
N ASP A 21 3.95 -12.94 -0.06
CA ASP A 21 4.96 -13.96 0.19
C ASP A 21 4.34 -15.37 0.35
N SER A 22 3.20 -15.47 1.04
CA SER A 22 2.43 -16.72 1.16
C SER A 22 1.95 -17.23 -0.21
N HIS A 23 1.38 -16.36 -1.05
CA HIS A 23 0.93 -16.72 -2.40
C HIS A 23 2.07 -17.27 -3.25
N LEU A 24 3.22 -16.57 -3.25
CA LEU A 24 4.41 -16.98 -4.00
C LEU A 24 4.98 -18.31 -3.48
N LYS A 25 5.00 -18.52 -2.16
CA LYS A 25 5.46 -19.79 -1.56
C LYS A 25 4.55 -20.97 -1.90
N ASN A 26 3.26 -20.72 -2.16
CA ASN A 26 2.30 -21.73 -2.56
C ASN A 26 2.32 -22.03 -4.07
N GLY A 27 3.29 -21.47 -4.81
CA GLY A 27 3.49 -21.72 -6.23
C GLY A 27 2.70 -20.77 -7.14
N GLY A 28 2.05 -19.75 -6.58
CA GLY A 28 1.50 -18.64 -7.33
C GLY A 28 2.61 -17.72 -7.86
N ASP A 29 2.24 -16.82 -8.77
CA ASP A 29 3.14 -15.79 -9.28
C ASP A 29 2.59 -14.38 -8.99
N VAL A 30 3.41 -13.37 -9.27
CA VAL A 30 3.05 -11.97 -9.03
C VAL A 30 1.86 -11.53 -9.89
N ALA A 31 1.77 -12.01 -11.12
CA ALA A 31 0.71 -11.61 -12.04
C ALA A 31 -0.66 -12.11 -11.54
N SER A 32 -0.74 -13.40 -11.19
CA SER A 32 -1.94 -14.00 -10.58
C SER A 32 -2.33 -13.30 -9.28
N PHE A 33 -1.38 -12.93 -8.42
CA PHE A 33 -1.71 -12.19 -7.19
C PHE A 33 -2.37 -10.84 -7.50
N ILE A 34 -1.83 -10.09 -8.47
CA ILE A 34 -2.39 -8.79 -8.86
C ILE A 34 -3.76 -8.98 -9.51
N ASP A 35 -3.93 -9.97 -10.39
CA ASP A 35 -5.19 -10.23 -11.08
C ASP A 35 -6.30 -10.76 -10.15
N GLU A 36 -5.94 -11.45 -9.07
CA GLU A 36 -6.88 -12.09 -8.15
C GLU A 36 -7.27 -11.24 -6.93
N THR A 37 -6.55 -10.14 -6.65
CA THR A 37 -6.77 -9.32 -5.44
C THR A 37 -7.26 -7.92 -5.78
N ASP A 38 -8.10 -7.36 -4.90
CA ASP A 38 -8.57 -5.97 -4.91
C ASP A 38 -7.78 -5.08 -3.93
N LEU A 39 -6.69 -5.60 -3.36
CA LEU A 39 -5.92 -4.96 -2.30
C LEU A 39 -5.26 -3.65 -2.74
N PHE A 40 -4.98 -3.50 -4.03
CA PHE A 40 -4.32 -2.33 -4.58
C PHE A 40 -5.29 -1.22 -5.01
N ASP A 41 -6.55 -1.56 -5.30
CA ASP A 41 -7.59 -0.65 -5.79
C ASP A 41 -7.79 0.55 -4.85
N ASP A 42 -7.85 0.27 -3.54
CA ASP A 42 -7.98 1.29 -2.48
C ASP A 42 -6.82 2.31 -2.51
N PHE A 43 -5.64 1.90 -2.98
CA PHE A 43 -4.45 2.75 -3.04
C PHE A 43 -4.31 3.48 -4.38
N GLU A 44 -4.90 2.96 -5.45
CA GLU A 44 -4.94 3.62 -6.76
C GLU A 44 -5.71 4.95 -6.66
N ASP A 45 -6.81 4.96 -5.90
CA ASP A 45 -7.56 6.18 -5.64
C ASP A 45 -6.86 7.17 -4.70
N ILE A 46 -5.85 6.71 -3.93
CA ILE A 46 -5.18 7.54 -2.92
C ILE A 46 -3.86 8.09 -3.46
N LEU A 47 -3.06 7.30 -4.14
CA LEU A 47 -1.70 7.67 -4.53
C LEU A 47 -1.66 8.27 -5.94
N PRO A 48 -0.80 9.29 -6.18
CA PRO A 48 -0.46 9.70 -7.53
C PRO A 48 0.18 8.54 -8.33
N ASP A 49 -0.03 8.48 -9.65
CA ASP A 49 0.50 7.43 -10.53
C ASP A 49 2.00 7.12 -10.31
N GLU A 50 2.81 8.17 -10.16
CA GLU A 50 4.26 8.07 -9.94
C GLU A 50 4.61 7.36 -8.62
N GLU A 51 3.82 7.60 -7.58
CA GLU A 51 4.02 7.02 -6.24
C GLU A 51 3.35 5.64 -6.11
N TYR A 52 2.25 5.42 -6.83
CA TYR A 52 1.56 4.13 -6.88
C TYR A 52 2.46 3.03 -7.44
N GLY A 53 3.22 3.30 -8.51
CA GLY A 53 4.19 2.34 -9.03
C GLY A 53 5.27 1.95 -8.01
N ILE A 54 5.79 2.94 -7.25
CA ILE A 54 6.78 2.70 -6.20
C ILE A 54 6.17 1.88 -5.06
N PHE A 55 4.93 2.19 -4.67
CA PHE A 55 4.18 1.46 -3.66
C PHE A 55 4.04 -0.03 -4.04
N VAL A 56 3.53 -0.32 -5.24
CA VAL A 56 3.35 -1.69 -5.73
C VAL A 56 4.69 -2.45 -5.73
N ILE A 57 5.75 -1.87 -6.30
CA ILE A 57 7.08 -2.49 -6.32
C ILE A 57 7.59 -2.76 -4.89
N THR A 58 7.37 -1.85 -3.96
CA THR A 58 7.81 -1.99 -2.56
C THR A 58 7.13 -3.17 -1.87
N LEU A 59 5.82 -3.33 -2.07
CA LEU A 59 5.06 -4.43 -1.49
C LEU A 59 5.42 -5.77 -2.13
N LEU A 60 5.46 -5.84 -3.46
CA LEU A 60 5.80 -7.07 -4.20
C LEU A 60 7.20 -7.60 -3.87
N ASN A 61 8.17 -6.71 -3.62
CA ASN A 61 9.52 -7.10 -3.25
C ASN A 61 9.71 -7.32 -1.74
N GLY A 62 8.66 -7.21 -0.92
CA GLY A 62 8.74 -7.40 0.52
C GLY A 62 9.69 -6.41 1.22
N ILE A 63 9.85 -5.20 0.67
CA ILE A 63 10.77 -4.21 1.24
C ILE A 63 10.18 -3.66 2.55
N ARG A 64 10.84 -3.97 3.68
CA ARG A 64 10.42 -3.57 5.03
C ARG A 64 11.35 -2.55 5.70
N SER A 65 12.22 -1.92 4.92
CA SER A 65 13.10 -0.87 5.43
C SER A 65 12.29 0.24 6.09
N GLU A 66 12.68 0.62 7.31
CA GLU A 66 11.99 1.65 8.08
C GLU A 66 11.92 2.97 7.30
N THR A 67 12.99 3.35 6.59
CA THR A 67 13.01 4.56 5.76
C THR A 67 11.99 4.50 4.62
N VAL A 68 11.93 3.37 3.91
CA VAL A 68 11.03 3.21 2.75
C VAL A 68 9.58 3.16 3.21
N ILE A 69 9.29 2.37 4.24
CA ILE A 69 7.94 2.25 4.80
C ILE A 69 7.47 3.58 5.37
N ASN A 70 8.31 4.31 6.11
CA ASN A 70 7.93 5.63 6.61
C ASN A 70 7.62 6.62 5.47
N THR A 71 8.37 6.57 4.38
CA THR A 71 8.13 7.42 3.20
C THR A 71 6.77 7.11 2.57
N LEU A 72 6.40 5.84 2.43
CA LEU A 72 5.08 5.44 1.93
C LEU A 72 3.95 5.87 2.86
N LEU A 73 4.12 5.65 4.17
CA LEU A 73 3.13 6.08 5.16
C LEU A 73 2.91 7.60 5.12
N ASP A 74 3.98 8.38 4.96
CA ASP A 74 3.89 9.83 4.85
C ASP A 74 3.11 10.23 3.60
N SER A 75 3.41 9.63 2.44
CA SER A 75 2.68 9.86 1.19
C SER A 75 1.18 9.57 1.31
N ILE A 76 0.82 8.38 1.81
CA ILE A 76 -0.58 7.94 1.93
C ILE A 76 -1.34 8.87 2.88
N LEU A 77 -0.78 9.15 4.07
CA LEU A 77 -1.43 9.98 5.08
C LEU A 77 -1.55 11.44 4.65
N ASN A 78 -0.52 12.00 4.01
CA ASN A 78 -0.57 13.37 3.48
C ASN A 78 -1.65 13.50 2.41
N THR A 79 -1.78 12.50 1.54
CA THR A 79 -2.80 12.55 0.48
C THR A 79 -4.21 12.46 1.05
N ILE A 80 -4.45 11.57 2.02
CA ILE A 80 -5.74 11.47 2.73
C ILE A 80 -6.09 12.78 3.44
N GLN A 81 -5.13 13.41 4.12
CA GLN A 81 -5.34 14.70 4.80
C GLN A 81 -5.63 15.84 3.83
N SER A 82 -4.93 15.87 2.69
CA SER A 82 -5.15 16.88 1.65
C SER A 82 -6.55 16.77 1.04
N LYS A 83 -7.00 15.56 0.68
CA LYS A 83 -8.37 15.31 0.15
C LYS A 83 -9.45 15.66 1.17
N SER A 84 -9.22 15.36 2.46
CA SER A 84 -10.15 15.72 3.54
C SER A 84 -10.30 17.23 3.73
N THR A 85 -9.22 18.00 3.51
CA THR A 85 -9.27 19.47 3.63
C THR A 85 -10.04 20.11 2.48
N VAL A 86 -9.92 19.57 1.26
CA VAL A 86 -10.61 20.10 0.07
C VAL A 86 -12.12 19.79 0.10
N LEU A 87 -12.55 18.66 0.66
CA LEU A 87 -13.97 18.30 0.76
C LEU A 87 -14.74 19.06 1.86
N ASN A 88 -14.03 19.66 2.82
CA ASN A 88 -14.61 20.39 3.95
C ASN A 88 -14.56 21.92 3.76
N SER A 89 -14.14 22.40 2.59
CA SER A 89 -13.95 23.83 2.24
C SER A 89 -15.01 24.34 1.27
#